data_AF-A0AB40CB06-F1
#
_entry.id   AF-A0AB40CB06-F1
#
_cell.length_a   1.000
_cell.length_b   1.000
_cell.length_c   1.000
_cell.angle_alpha   90.00
_cell.angle_beta   90.00
_cell.angle_gamma   90.00
#
_symmetry.space_group_name_H-M   'P 1'
#
loop_
_entity.id
_entity.type
_entity.pdbx_description
1 polymer ?
#
loop_
_entity_poly.entity_id
_entity_poly.type
_entity_poly.pdbx_seq_one_letter_code
_entity_poly.pdbx_strand_id
1 'polypeptide(L)'
;MASPEISLVLEKWLTSWSLWTLVKTDSQELTKLYGLYFLNLSRNHFNGKIPESISDLQQLESLDLSENDLFGTIPSGMSTLNFLSYLNLSHNNLSGKIPSGGQLQTFNPSVYNWNHDLCGSPLQDCANKTHYSQGANEEEGKGDWSEVLWLYIGLAMGFITGFWMIIGTIIMKKTIRIACFRSIDKVYDWLYVKMVMCSRRLKSTSSRKN
;
A
#
# COMPACT_ATOMS: atom_id res chain seq x y z
N MET A 1 18.58 41.41 32.35
CA MET A 1 19.45 40.25 32.11
C MET A 1 18.96 39.14 33.02
N ALA A 2 18.09 38.25 32.52
CA ALA A 2 17.65 37.08 33.26
C ALA A 2 18.73 36.00 33.14
N SER A 3 19.11 35.36 34.25
CA SER A 3 20.19 34.39 34.31
C SER A 3 19.96 33.21 33.33
N PRO A 4 20.98 32.80 32.56
CA PRO A 4 20.87 31.76 31.53
C PRO A 4 20.44 30.38 32.07
N GLU A 5 20.52 30.15 33.38
CA GLU A 5 20.08 28.89 34.01
C GLU A 5 18.56 28.71 34.01
N ILE A 6 17.76 29.79 34.09
CA ILE A 6 16.29 29.67 34.13
C ILE A 6 15.75 29.30 32.74
N SER A 7 16.39 29.77 31.67
CA SER A 7 16.00 29.45 30.29
C SER A 7 16.19 27.97 29.97
N LEU A 8 17.30 27.36 30.43
CA LEU A 8 17.59 25.95 30.17
C LEU A 8 16.64 25.01 30.92
N VAL A 9 16.25 25.41 32.14
CA VAL A 9 15.25 24.68 32.92
C VAL A 9 13.88 24.79 32.24
N LEU A 10 13.45 25.99 31.87
CA LEU A 10 12.16 26.19 31.18
C LEU A 10 12.08 25.44 29.84
N GLU A 11 13.13 25.41 29.03
CA GLU A 11 13.18 24.62 27.78
C GLU A 11 13.03 23.11 28.04
N LYS A 12 13.69 22.59 29.09
CA LYS A 12 13.55 21.17 29.50
C LYS A 12 12.15 20.85 30.02
N TRP A 13 11.53 21.78 30.76
CA TRP A 13 10.16 21.63 31.24
C TRP A 13 9.14 21.72 30.10
N LEU A 14 9.34 22.62 29.13
CA LEU A 14 8.43 22.79 27.99
C LEU A 14 8.49 21.61 27.02
N THR A 15 9.68 21.04 26.77
CA THR A 15 9.84 19.83 25.95
C THR A 15 9.30 18.58 26.64
N SER A 16 9.48 18.47 27.95
CA SER A 16 8.88 17.38 28.73
C SER A 16 7.36 17.50 28.76
N TRP A 17 6.80 18.67 29.03
CA TRP A 17 5.35 18.88 29.07
C TRP A 17 4.70 18.62 27.71
N SER A 18 5.27 19.14 26.62
CA SER A 18 4.71 18.97 25.28
C SER A 18 4.72 17.51 24.81
N LEU A 19 5.81 16.77 25.07
CA LEU A 19 5.90 15.33 24.78
C LEU A 19 4.94 14.50 25.64
N TRP A 20 4.77 14.84 26.93
CA TRP A 20 3.81 14.15 27.80
C TRP A 20 2.36 14.44 27.41
N THR A 21 2.04 15.65 26.93
CA THR A 21 0.70 15.94 26.41
C THR A 21 0.43 15.18 25.11
N LEU A 22 1.39 15.12 24.18
CA LEU A 22 1.20 14.43 22.90
C LEU A 22 1.04 12.90 23.06
N VAL A 23 1.85 12.26 23.91
CA VAL A 23 1.74 10.81 24.16
C VAL A 23 0.43 10.43 24.88
N LYS A 24 -0.14 11.35 25.68
CA LYS A 24 -1.39 11.09 26.41
C LYS A 24 -2.64 11.34 25.57
N THR A 25 -2.55 12.15 24.51
CA THR A 25 -3.70 12.60 23.71
C THR A 25 -4.14 11.59 22.63
N ASP A 26 -3.30 10.64 22.22
CA ASP A 26 -3.63 9.76 21.08
C ASP A 26 -4.57 8.58 21.42
N SER A 27 -4.83 8.24 22.70
CA SER A 27 -5.66 7.08 23.08
C SER A 27 -6.97 7.40 23.80
N GLN A 28 -7.16 8.62 24.33
CA GLN A 28 -8.32 8.97 25.16
C GLN A 28 -9.51 9.59 24.40
N GLU A 29 -9.32 10.03 23.15
CA GLU A 29 -10.40 10.68 22.38
C GLU A 29 -11.34 9.65 21.73
N LEU A 30 -10.85 8.46 21.35
CA LEU A 30 -11.69 7.34 20.89
C LEU A 30 -12.64 6.83 22.00
N THR A 31 -12.22 6.97 23.26
CA THR A 31 -12.91 6.50 24.47
C THR A 31 -14.12 7.35 24.88
N LYS A 32 -14.30 8.55 24.31
CA LYS A 32 -15.45 9.44 24.63
C LYS A 32 -16.70 9.17 23.79
N LEU A 33 -16.66 8.18 22.91
CA LEU A 33 -17.81 7.80 22.07
C LEU A 33 -18.75 6.86 22.85
N TYR A 34 -19.42 7.39 23.88
CA TYR A 34 -20.41 6.69 24.73
C TYR A 34 -21.67 6.20 23.99
N GLY A 35 -21.65 6.13 22.66
CA GLY A 35 -22.74 5.64 21.83
C GLY A 35 -22.24 4.95 20.55
N LEU A 36 -21.00 4.44 20.56
CA LEU A 36 -20.46 3.71 19.43
C LEU A 36 -20.92 2.25 19.50
N TYR A 37 -21.95 1.93 18.73
CA TYR A 37 -22.46 0.57 18.57
C TYR A 37 -21.74 -0.18 17.44
N PHE A 38 -21.31 0.54 16.41
CA PHE A 38 -20.68 -0.04 15.22
C PHE A 38 -19.36 0.68 14.94
N LEU A 39 -18.26 -0.08 14.88
CA LEU A 39 -16.95 0.41 14.48
C LEU A 39 -16.41 -0.46 13.36
N ASN A 40 -16.28 0.11 12.17
CA ASN A 40 -15.66 -0.54 11.03
C ASN A 40 -14.43 0.27 10.60
N LEU A 41 -13.26 -0.35 10.74
CA LEU A 41 -11.95 0.16 10.33
C LEU A 41 -11.26 -0.82 9.37
N SER A 42 -11.99 -1.75 8.74
CA SER A 42 -11.38 -2.73 7.86
C SER A 42 -10.80 -2.12 6.60
N ARG A 43 -9.84 -2.83 5.98
CA ARG A 43 -9.18 -2.44 4.72
C ARG A 43 -8.45 -1.12 4.81
N ASN A 44 -7.71 -0.94 5.89
CA ASN A 44 -6.83 0.21 6.07
C ASN A 44 -5.39 -0.27 6.25
N HIS A 45 -4.46 0.67 6.40
CA HIS A 45 -3.06 0.39 6.71
C HIS A 45 -2.74 0.69 8.17
N PHE A 46 -3.69 0.40 9.08
CA PHE A 46 -3.45 0.60 10.50
C PHE A 46 -2.40 -0.39 10.99
N ASN A 47 -1.31 0.16 11.52
CA ASN A 47 -0.21 -0.58 12.10
C ASN A 47 -0.11 -0.22 13.59
N GLY A 48 0.41 -1.14 14.39
CA GLY A 48 0.48 -0.99 15.84
C GLY A 48 -0.32 -2.07 16.57
N LYS A 49 -0.37 -1.94 17.89
CA LYS A 49 -1.15 -2.82 18.75
C LYS A 49 -2.56 -2.30 18.90
N ILE A 50 -3.51 -3.22 19.06
CA ILE A 50 -4.86 -2.88 19.49
C ILE A 50 -4.77 -2.27 20.90
N PRO A 51 -5.19 -1.01 21.10
CA PRO A 51 -5.08 -0.36 22.39
C PRO A 51 -6.06 -0.97 23.40
N GLU A 52 -5.66 -1.05 24.67
CA GLU A 52 -6.53 -1.57 25.73
C GLU A 52 -7.81 -0.73 25.89
N SER A 53 -7.78 0.56 25.53
CA SER A 53 -8.95 1.45 25.62
C SER A 53 -10.15 1.02 24.78
N ILE A 54 -10.02 0.06 23.85
CA ILE A 54 -11.18 -0.56 23.20
C ILE A 54 -12.12 -1.23 24.21
N SER A 55 -11.60 -1.70 25.36
CA SER A 55 -12.45 -2.29 26.41
C SER A 55 -13.42 -1.30 27.05
N ASP A 56 -13.16 0.01 26.93
CA ASP A 56 -14.02 1.03 27.53
C ASP A 56 -15.30 1.26 26.71
N LEU A 57 -15.34 0.77 25.45
CA LEU A 57 -16.48 0.85 24.54
C LEU A 57 -17.56 -0.19 24.88
N GLN A 58 -18.08 -0.13 26.10
CA GLN A 58 -18.98 -1.15 26.66
C GLN A 58 -20.29 -1.37 25.89
N GLN A 59 -20.69 -0.44 25.00
CA GLN A 59 -21.89 -0.56 24.17
C GLN A 59 -21.63 -1.10 22.76
N LEU A 60 -20.39 -1.48 22.43
CA LEU A 60 -20.02 -1.89 21.09
C LEU A 60 -20.69 -3.22 20.72
N GLU A 61 -21.45 -3.21 19.62
CA GLU A 61 -22.16 -4.36 19.07
C GLU A 61 -21.45 -4.98 17.87
N SER A 62 -20.69 -4.17 17.11
CA SER A 62 -19.97 -4.63 15.93
C SER A 62 -18.60 -3.98 15.82
N LEU A 63 -17.57 -4.81 15.66
CA LEU A 63 -16.19 -4.40 15.48
C LEU A 63 -15.55 -5.12 14.30
N ASP A 64 -15.19 -4.36 13.27
CA ASP A 64 -14.42 -4.86 12.13
C ASP A 64 -13.06 -4.15 12.05
N LEU A 65 -11.99 -4.89 12.29
CA LEU A 65 -10.60 -4.45 12.14
C LEU A 65 -9.86 -5.27 11.06
N SER A 66 -10.59 -6.01 10.24
CA SER A 66 -9.98 -6.94 9.28
C SER A 66 -9.20 -6.23 8.17
N GLU A 67 -8.28 -6.96 7.52
CA GLU A 67 -7.47 -6.43 6.40
C GLU A 67 -6.71 -5.15 6.82
N ASN A 68 -5.90 -5.26 7.87
CA ASN A 68 -5.01 -4.21 8.37
C ASN A 68 -3.62 -4.81 8.71
N ASP A 69 -2.69 -3.97 9.14
CA ASP A 69 -1.33 -4.36 9.53
C ASP A 69 -1.15 -4.39 11.07
N LEU A 70 -2.22 -4.67 11.82
CA LEU A 70 -2.19 -4.68 13.29
C LEU A 70 -1.36 -5.85 13.82
N PHE A 71 -0.57 -5.63 14.86
CA PHE A 71 0.30 -6.66 15.43
C PHE A 71 0.23 -6.75 16.96
N GLY A 72 0.74 -7.85 17.51
CA GLY A 72 0.75 -8.12 18.94
C GLY A 72 -0.52 -8.83 19.43
N THR A 73 -0.73 -8.81 20.74
CA THR A 73 -1.80 -9.59 21.38
C THR A 73 -3.14 -8.88 21.35
N ILE A 74 -4.22 -9.67 21.24
CA ILE A 74 -5.58 -9.17 21.49
C ILE A 74 -5.68 -8.80 22.98
N PRO A 75 -6.01 -7.55 23.33
CA PRO A 75 -6.06 -7.12 24.72
C PRO A 75 -7.15 -7.88 25.48
N SER A 76 -6.81 -8.35 26.68
CA SER A 76 -7.74 -9.14 27.51
C SER A 76 -9.00 -8.37 27.87
N GLY A 77 -8.95 -7.04 27.94
CA GLY A 77 -10.12 -6.19 28.17
C GLY A 77 -11.23 -6.35 27.13
N MET A 78 -10.94 -6.80 25.90
CA MET A 78 -11.97 -7.06 24.89
C MET A 78 -12.94 -8.19 25.28
N SER A 79 -12.54 -9.06 26.21
CA SER A 79 -13.44 -10.07 26.80
C SER A 79 -14.58 -9.45 27.62
N THR A 80 -14.45 -8.20 28.06
CA THR A 80 -15.42 -7.51 28.92
C THR A 80 -16.52 -6.80 28.15
N LEU A 81 -16.35 -6.62 26.84
CA LEU A 81 -17.43 -6.16 25.97
C LEU A 81 -18.49 -7.25 26.03
N ASN A 82 -19.73 -6.98 26.45
CA ASN A 82 -20.75 -8.03 26.58
C ASN A 82 -21.84 -7.94 25.50
N PHE A 83 -21.82 -6.87 24.69
CA PHE A 83 -22.81 -6.61 23.65
C PHE A 83 -22.26 -6.89 22.24
N LEU A 84 -21.00 -7.29 22.11
CA LEU A 84 -20.38 -7.50 20.80
C LEU A 84 -21.00 -8.74 20.13
N SER A 85 -21.78 -8.49 19.09
CA SER A 85 -22.45 -9.48 18.26
C SER A 85 -21.64 -9.85 17.01
N TYR A 86 -20.79 -8.93 16.55
CA TYR A 86 -19.95 -9.12 15.38
C TYR A 86 -18.52 -8.69 15.67
N LEU A 87 -17.58 -9.58 15.34
CA LEU A 87 -16.15 -9.32 15.41
C LEU A 87 -15.49 -9.85 14.15
N ASN A 88 -14.58 -9.07 13.57
CA ASN A 88 -13.69 -9.53 12.52
C ASN A 88 -12.29 -8.94 12.72
N LEU A 89 -11.32 -9.81 12.98
CA LEU A 89 -9.89 -9.49 13.16
C LEU A 89 -9.02 -10.18 12.09
N SER A 90 -9.64 -10.73 11.05
CA SER A 90 -8.94 -11.52 10.05
C SER A 90 -7.99 -10.67 9.21
N HIS A 91 -7.00 -11.29 8.58
CA HIS A 91 -6.01 -10.61 7.74
C HIS A 91 -5.29 -9.48 8.49
N ASN A 92 -4.64 -9.84 9.59
CA ASN A 92 -3.79 -8.96 10.39
C ASN A 92 -2.53 -9.76 10.82
N ASN A 93 -1.63 -9.14 11.58
CA ASN A 93 -0.43 -9.77 12.10
C ASN A 93 -0.49 -9.98 13.63
N LEU A 94 -1.69 -10.31 14.15
CA LEU A 94 -1.91 -10.53 15.57
C LEU A 94 -1.27 -11.85 16.05
N SER A 95 -0.86 -11.87 17.30
CA SER A 95 -0.09 -12.98 17.89
C SER A 95 -0.53 -13.31 19.31
N GLY A 96 -0.19 -14.53 19.76
CA GLY A 96 -0.44 -14.97 21.13
C GLY A 96 -1.83 -15.59 21.35
N LYS A 97 -2.19 -15.76 22.62
CA LYS A 97 -3.41 -16.47 23.00
C LYS A 97 -4.64 -15.57 22.89
N ILE A 98 -5.71 -16.06 22.28
CA ILE A 98 -7.03 -15.42 22.31
C ILE A 98 -7.50 -15.37 23.78
N PRO A 99 -7.83 -14.18 24.32
CA PRO A 99 -8.29 -14.03 25.69
C PRO A 99 -9.45 -14.96 25.99
N SER A 100 -9.32 -15.72 27.09
CA SER A 100 -10.36 -16.64 27.55
C SER A 100 -11.32 -15.89 28.49
N GLY A 101 -12.61 -16.16 28.35
CA GLY A 101 -13.67 -15.39 29.01
C GLY A 101 -14.34 -14.40 28.04
N GLY A 102 -15.64 -14.17 28.23
CA GLY A 102 -16.45 -13.33 27.34
C GLY A 102 -16.84 -13.99 26.02
N GLN A 103 -17.36 -13.19 25.08
CA GLN A 103 -17.87 -13.71 23.80
C GLN A 103 -16.79 -13.92 22.71
N LEU A 104 -15.52 -13.59 22.98
CA LEU A 104 -14.45 -13.73 21.98
C LEU A 104 -14.29 -15.19 21.50
N GLN A 105 -14.54 -16.15 22.39
CA GLN A 105 -14.46 -17.58 22.08
C GLN A 105 -15.71 -18.15 21.40
N THR A 106 -16.83 -17.41 21.40
CA THR A 106 -18.08 -17.87 20.79
C THR A 106 -18.16 -17.57 19.30
N PHE A 107 -17.29 -16.69 18.78
CA PHE A 107 -17.23 -16.38 17.37
C PHE A 107 -16.67 -17.53 16.53
N ASN A 108 -17.05 -17.56 15.26
CA ASN A 108 -16.53 -18.54 14.30
C ASN A 108 -15.01 -18.36 14.14
N PRO A 109 -14.20 -19.44 14.08
CA PRO A 109 -12.76 -19.37 13.79
C PRO A 109 -12.36 -18.45 12.63
N SER A 110 -13.23 -18.30 11.63
CA SER A 110 -12.98 -17.44 10.46
C SER A 110 -12.65 -15.99 10.81
N VAL A 111 -13.18 -15.46 11.92
CA VAL A 111 -12.94 -14.08 12.36
C VAL A 111 -11.49 -13.82 12.74
N TYR A 112 -10.71 -14.88 12.99
CA TYR A 112 -9.30 -14.83 13.35
C TYR A 112 -8.37 -15.31 12.22
N ASN A 113 -8.92 -15.69 11.06
CA ASN A 113 -8.13 -16.21 9.95
C ASN A 113 -7.04 -15.23 9.51
N TRP A 114 -5.97 -15.76 8.92
CA TRP A 114 -4.83 -14.96 8.46
C TRP A 114 -4.19 -14.13 9.58
N ASN A 115 -4.05 -14.72 10.76
CA ASN A 115 -3.20 -14.26 11.85
C ASN A 115 -2.35 -15.45 12.31
N HIS A 116 -1.15 -15.61 11.75
CA HIS A 116 -0.35 -16.85 11.87
C HIS A 116 -0.02 -17.23 13.32
N ASP A 117 0.24 -16.23 14.15
CA ASP A 117 0.72 -16.43 15.51
C ASP A 117 -0.40 -16.50 16.56
N LEU A 118 -1.67 -16.29 16.18
CA LEU A 118 -2.80 -16.46 17.09
C LEU A 118 -3.05 -17.93 17.45
N CYS A 119 -3.43 -18.19 18.69
CA CYS A 119 -3.69 -19.53 19.20
C CYS A 119 -4.71 -19.52 20.36
N GLY A 120 -5.19 -20.71 20.74
CA GLY A 120 -6.22 -20.90 21.75
C GLY A 120 -7.63 -20.86 21.15
N SER A 121 -8.60 -21.44 21.87
CA SER A 121 -9.98 -21.57 21.39
C SER A 121 -10.56 -20.22 20.93
N PRO A 122 -11.22 -20.16 19.76
CA PRO A 122 -11.70 -21.30 18.94
C PRO A 122 -10.68 -21.85 17.93
N LEU A 123 -9.44 -21.35 17.92
CA LEU A 123 -8.34 -21.89 17.11
C LEU A 123 -7.65 -23.08 17.82
N GLN A 124 -6.54 -23.55 17.23
CA GLN A 124 -5.69 -24.60 17.82
C GLN A 124 -5.01 -24.12 19.11
N ASP A 125 -4.90 -25.01 20.09
CA ASP A 125 -4.25 -24.74 21.36
C ASP A 125 -2.79 -24.31 21.21
N CYS A 126 -2.40 -23.28 21.97
CA CYS A 126 -1.05 -22.73 21.98
C CYS A 126 0.04 -23.74 22.39
N ALA A 127 -0.33 -24.78 23.14
CA ALA A 127 0.60 -25.80 23.64
C ALA A 127 1.14 -26.71 22.53
N ASN A 128 0.41 -26.87 21.42
CA ASN A 128 0.82 -27.75 20.31
C ASN A 128 1.66 -27.05 19.23
N LYS A 129 1.91 -25.74 19.37
CA LYS A 129 2.73 -24.98 18.39
C LYS A 129 4.23 -25.31 18.47
N THR A 130 4.71 -25.98 19.52
CA THR A 130 6.13 -26.30 19.70
C THR A 130 6.61 -27.54 18.93
N HIS A 131 5.72 -28.34 18.33
CA HIS A 131 6.09 -29.51 17.53
C HIS A 131 5.83 -29.36 16.02
N TYR A 132 5.37 -28.20 15.55
CA TYR A 132 5.11 -27.89 14.14
C TYR A 132 5.96 -26.71 13.63
N SER A 133 7.20 -26.56 14.12
CA SER A 133 8.21 -25.70 13.50
C SER A 133 9.20 -26.51 12.67
N GLN A 134 8.72 -27.53 11.94
CA GLN A 134 9.50 -28.20 10.92
C GLN A 134 8.58 -28.85 9.88
N GLY A 135 8.51 -28.22 8.71
CA GLY A 135 8.02 -28.81 7.47
C GLY A 135 6.51 -28.71 7.23
N ALA A 136 6.10 -27.64 6.54
CA ALA A 136 4.96 -27.72 5.62
C ALA A 136 5.24 -26.76 4.46
N ASN A 137 5.75 -27.34 3.37
CA ASN A 137 5.65 -26.77 2.05
C ASN A 137 4.16 -26.57 1.72
N GLU A 138 3.86 -25.42 1.12
CA GLU A 138 2.83 -25.19 0.11
C GLU A 138 1.47 -25.87 0.30
N GLU A 139 0.52 -25.10 0.82
CA GLU A 139 -0.75 -24.92 0.10
C GLU A 139 -0.97 -23.42 -0.08
N GLU A 140 -0.30 -22.87 -1.11
CA GLU A 140 -0.73 -21.61 -1.70
C GLU A 140 -2.16 -21.80 -2.22
N GLY A 141 -3.12 -21.26 -1.49
CA GLY A 141 -4.36 -20.78 -2.09
C GLY A 141 -3.99 -19.71 -3.10
N LYS A 142 -3.64 -20.16 -4.31
CA LYS A 142 -3.33 -19.35 -5.49
C LYS A 142 -4.61 -18.65 -5.91
N GLY A 143 -4.98 -17.61 -5.17
CA GLY A 143 -5.93 -16.61 -5.60
C GLY A 143 -5.43 -16.05 -6.94
N ASP A 144 -6.38 -15.86 -7.84
CA ASP A 144 -6.27 -15.38 -9.22
C ASP A 144 -5.63 -13.97 -9.30
N TRP A 145 -4.38 -13.87 -8.86
CA TRP A 145 -3.53 -12.67 -8.92
C TRP A 145 -2.24 -12.97 -9.70
N SER A 146 -1.90 -14.25 -9.90
CA SER A 146 -0.77 -14.69 -10.71
C SER A 146 -0.91 -14.21 -12.16
N GLU A 147 -2.09 -14.36 -12.78
CA GLU A 147 -2.31 -13.92 -14.16
C GLU A 147 -2.22 -12.39 -14.30
N VAL A 148 -2.81 -11.64 -13.37
CA VAL A 148 -2.75 -10.17 -13.36
C VAL A 148 -1.31 -9.67 -13.11
N LEU A 149 -0.56 -10.37 -12.26
CA LEU A 149 0.84 -10.04 -11.97
C LEU A 149 1.75 -10.29 -13.18
N TRP A 150 1.57 -11.41 -13.90
CA TRP A 150 2.30 -11.67 -15.15
C TRP A 150 1.98 -10.63 -16.23
N LEU A 151 0.72 -10.20 -16.33
CA LEU A 151 0.34 -9.10 -17.23
C LEU A 151 1.02 -7.78 -16.85
N TYR A 152 1.07 -7.45 -15.56
CA TYR A 152 1.71 -6.22 -15.09
C TYR A 152 3.24 -6.22 -15.30
N ILE A 153 3.90 -7.35 -15.01
CA ILE A 153 5.33 -7.56 -15.27
C ILE A 153 5.61 -7.48 -16.77
N GLY A 154 4.77 -8.09 -17.62
CA GLY A 154 4.89 -8.01 -19.08
C GLY A 154 4.76 -6.58 -19.60
N LEU A 155 3.79 -5.81 -19.09
CA LEU A 155 3.61 -4.41 -19.43
C LEU A 155 4.83 -3.57 -19.01
N ALA A 156 5.30 -3.73 -17.76
CA ALA A 156 6.45 -3.00 -17.24
C ALA A 156 7.73 -3.32 -18.02
N MET A 157 8.01 -4.59 -18.28
CA MET A 157 9.16 -5.03 -19.09
C MET A 157 9.07 -4.54 -20.54
N GLY A 158 7.86 -4.49 -21.11
CA GLY A 158 7.62 -3.94 -22.45
C GLY A 158 7.94 -2.44 -22.54
N PHE A 159 7.54 -1.67 -21.54
CA PHE A 159 7.90 -0.25 -21.45
C PHE A 159 9.41 -0.04 -21.28
N ILE A 160 10.06 -0.81 -20.41
CA ILE A 160 11.50 -0.68 -20.15
C ILE A 160 12.30 -1.07 -21.41
N THR A 161 12.02 -2.21 -22.01
CA THR A 161 12.72 -2.68 -23.22
C THR A 161 12.46 -1.78 -24.42
N GLY A 162 11.23 -1.30 -24.62
CA GLY A 162 10.88 -0.36 -25.69
C GLY A 162 11.56 0.99 -25.52
N PHE A 163 11.51 1.56 -24.31
CA PHE A 163 12.13 2.85 -24.02
C PHE A 163 13.65 2.81 -24.16
N TRP A 164 14.29 1.75 -23.65
CA TRP A 164 15.75 1.57 -23.75
C TRP A 164 16.22 1.23 -25.17
N MET A 165 15.44 0.51 -25.98
CA MET A 165 15.75 0.27 -27.40
C MET A 165 15.70 1.54 -28.24
N ILE A 166 14.67 2.38 -28.03
CA ILE A 166 14.52 3.64 -28.75
C ILE A 166 15.64 4.61 -28.34
N ILE A 167 15.90 4.74 -27.04
CA ILE A 167 16.98 5.61 -26.55
C ILE A 167 18.35 5.08 -26.99
N GLY A 168 18.58 3.77 -26.93
CA GLY A 168 19.82 3.13 -27.37
C GLY A 168 20.11 3.35 -28.86
N THR A 169 19.10 3.23 -29.72
CA THR A 169 19.25 3.51 -31.16
C THR A 169 19.55 4.98 -31.44
N ILE A 170 18.97 5.90 -30.66
CA ILE A 170 19.23 7.35 -30.77
C ILE A 170 20.65 7.71 -30.27
N ILE A 171 21.14 7.07 -29.20
CA ILE A 171 22.43 7.39 -28.56
C ILE A 171 23.62 6.75 -29.29
N MET A 172 23.55 5.47 -29.67
CA MET A 172 24.68 4.75 -30.28
C MET A 172 25.05 5.27 -31.68
N LYS A 173 24.08 5.92 -32.32
CA LYS A 173 24.05 6.35 -33.70
C LYS A 173 24.70 7.69 -34.08
N LYS A 174 25.57 8.35 -33.29
CA LYS A 174 25.97 9.77 -33.55
C LYS A 174 26.42 10.01 -35.00
N THR A 175 27.12 9.03 -35.59
CA THR A 175 27.55 9.03 -37.00
C THR A 175 26.42 8.73 -38.00
N ILE A 176 25.43 7.90 -37.66
CA ILE A 176 24.24 7.67 -38.52
C ILE A 176 23.34 8.89 -38.52
N ARG A 177 23.12 9.55 -37.38
CA ARG A 177 22.18 10.69 -37.31
C ARG A 177 22.57 11.79 -38.31
N ILE A 178 23.86 12.06 -38.40
CA ILE A 178 24.43 13.02 -39.35
C ILE A 178 24.31 12.50 -40.80
N ALA A 179 24.50 11.20 -41.04
CA ALA A 179 24.35 10.59 -42.35
C ALA A 179 22.88 10.55 -42.82
N CYS A 180 21.94 10.29 -41.92
CA CYS A 180 20.51 10.26 -42.18
C CYS A 180 20.00 11.66 -42.55
N PHE A 181 20.39 12.67 -41.77
CA PHE A 181 20.04 14.07 -42.06
C PHE A 181 20.55 14.51 -43.45
N ARG A 182 21.83 14.23 -43.77
CA ARG A 182 22.39 14.53 -45.09
C ARG A 182 21.70 13.81 -46.25
N SER A 183 21.21 12.59 -46.04
CA SER A 183 20.51 11.83 -47.08
C SER A 183 19.11 12.38 -47.32
N ILE A 184 18.41 12.79 -46.26
CA ILE A 184 17.08 13.39 -46.35
C ILE A 184 17.16 14.74 -47.09
N ASP A 185 18.12 15.60 -46.76
CA ASP A 185 18.29 16.90 -47.43
C ASP A 185 18.47 16.74 -48.95
N LYS A 186 19.26 15.77 -49.39
CA LYS A 186 19.47 15.48 -50.83
C LYS A 186 18.19 15.02 -51.55
N VAL A 187 17.34 14.26 -50.86
CA VAL A 187 16.07 13.80 -51.43
C VAL A 187 15.10 14.96 -51.56
N TYR A 188 15.03 15.83 -50.55
CA TYR A 188 14.19 17.05 -50.60
C TYR A 188 14.61 17.98 -51.74
N ASP A 189 15.90 18.27 -51.89
CA ASP A 189 16.40 19.12 -52.98
C ASP A 189 16.10 18.51 -54.36
N TRP A 190 16.27 17.20 -54.51
CA TRP A 190 15.97 16.51 -55.77
C TRP A 190 14.48 16.57 -56.12
N LEU A 191 13.61 16.34 -55.14
CA LEU A 191 12.16 16.46 -55.31
C LEU A 191 11.74 17.90 -55.65
N TYR A 192 12.31 18.87 -54.94
CA TYR A 192 12.02 20.29 -55.15
C TYR A 192 12.41 20.73 -56.56
N VAL A 193 13.61 20.40 -57.02
CA VAL A 193 14.07 20.70 -58.38
C VAL A 193 13.18 20.03 -59.42
N LYS A 194 12.79 18.77 -59.22
CA LYS A 194 11.89 18.08 -60.15
C LYS A 194 10.51 18.73 -60.20
N MET A 195 9.94 19.11 -59.07
CA MET A 195 8.66 19.82 -59.02
C MET A 195 8.74 21.16 -59.75
N VAL A 196 9.75 21.98 -59.47
CA VAL A 196 9.93 23.29 -60.09
C VAL A 196 10.13 23.17 -61.61
N MET A 197 10.93 22.19 -62.05
CA MET A 197 11.15 21.92 -63.48
C MET A 197 9.88 21.44 -64.18
N CYS A 198 9.08 20.59 -63.53
CA CYS A 198 7.81 20.10 -64.08
C CYS A 198 6.77 21.24 -64.19
N SER A 199 6.66 22.07 -63.14
CA SER A 199 5.82 23.25 -63.12
C SER A 199 6.20 24.25 -64.23
N ARG A 200 7.50 24.50 -64.44
CA ARG A 200 7.99 25.34 -65.55
C ARG A 200 7.66 24.76 -66.92
N ARG A 201 7.81 23.45 -67.12
CA ARG A 201 7.44 22.79 -68.38
C ARG A 201 5.95 22.91 -68.67
N LEU A 202 5.10 22.69 -67.67
CA LEU A 202 3.64 22.85 -67.79
C LEU A 202 3.24 24.28 -68.13
N LYS A 203 3.90 25.28 -67.52
CA LYS A 203 3.67 26.69 -67.85
C LYS A 203 4.11 27.05 -69.28
N SER A 204 5.22 26.47 -69.75
CA SER A 204 5.73 26.69 -71.12
C SER A 204 4.85 26.06 -72.20
N THR A 205 4.24 24.91 -71.95
CA THR A 205 3.33 24.25 -72.91
C THR A 205 1.96 24.90 -72.94
N SER A 206 1.49 25.45 -71.81
CA SER A 206 0.28 26.26 -71.74
C SER A 206 0.41 27.59 -72.47
N SER A 207 1.59 28.22 -72.46
CA SER A 207 1.83 29.48 -73.17
C SER A 207 2.08 29.33 -74.67
N ARG A 208 2.23 28.09 -75.18
CA ARG A 208 2.44 27.79 -76.60
C ARG A 208 1.14 27.37 -77.32
N LYS A 209 0.03 27.27 -76.59
CA LYS A 209 -1.31 26.88 -77.08
C LYS A 209 -2.32 28.05 -77.11
N ASN A 210 -1.90 29.25 -76.73
CA ASN A 210 -2.60 30.52 -76.91
C ASN A 210 -1.79 31.41 -77.86
#